data_AF-A0A842LBL6-F1
#
_entry.id   AF-A0A842LBL6-F1
#
_cell.length_a   1.000
_cell.length_b   1.000
_cell.length_c   1.000
_cell.angle_alpha   90.00
_cell.angle_beta   90.00
_cell.angle_gamma   90.00
#
_symmetry.space_group_name_H-M   'P 1'
#
loop_
_entity.id
_entity.type
_entity.pdbx_description
1 polymer ?
#
loop_
_entity_poly.entity_id
_entity_poly.type
_entity_poly.pdbx_seq_one_letter_code
_entity_poly.pdbx_strand_id
1 'polypeptide(L)'
;MANNIVIKGAREHNLQNINLKLPRDKFIVITGISGSGKSSLAFDTIYAEGQRRYVESLSAYARQFLGQMKKPDVDYIEGLSPAISIDQKATKMNPRSTVGTITEIYDYLRLLFARIGKPHCYICGKEISQQTSTQIVERILQEEDGARIYILAPIIKDRKGEHKKVLEKLKRDGYARVRVDGEI
;
A
#
# COMPACT_ATOMS: atom_id res chain seq x y z
N MET A 1 -10.23 33.83 -0.41
CA MET A 1 -10.14 32.57 -1.19
C MET A 1 -11.22 32.61 -2.26
N ALA A 2 -10.99 32.04 -3.44
CA ALA A 2 -12.02 31.99 -4.48
C ALA A 2 -13.18 31.09 -4.02
N ASN A 3 -14.38 31.65 -3.85
CA ASN A 3 -15.57 30.92 -3.39
C ASN A 3 -16.19 29.99 -4.45
N ASN A 4 -15.57 29.89 -5.62
CA ASN A 4 -16.09 29.13 -6.76
C ASN A 4 -14.97 28.38 -7.48
N ILE A 5 -15.32 27.24 -8.06
CA ILE A 5 -14.53 26.55 -9.06
C ILE A 5 -14.95 27.13 -10.42
N VAL A 6 -14.02 27.74 -11.14
CA VAL A 6 -14.28 28.36 -12.44
C VAL A 6 -13.62 27.51 -13.51
N ILE A 7 -14.40 27.08 -14.50
CA ILE A 7 -13.96 26.27 -15.64
C ILE A 7 -14.24 27.08 -16.90
N LYS A 8 -13.22 27.28 -17.73
CA LYS A 8 -13.37 27.96 -19.02
C LYS A 8 -12.86 27.09 -20.15
N GLY A 9 -13.67 27.02 -21.20
CA GLY A 9 -13.38 26.34 -22.45
C GLY A 9 -13.08 24.86 -22.31
N ALA A 10 -13.88 24.11 -21.54
CA ALA A 10 -13.71 22.67 -21.45
C ALA A 10 -14.19 21.98 -22.75
N ARG A 11 -13.30 21.17 -23.35
CA ARG A 11 -13.46 20.51 -24.66
C ARG A 11 -13.13 19.02 -24.65
N GLU A 12 -12.87 18.43 -23.48
CA GLU A 12 -12.55 17.00 -23.40
C GLU A 12 -13.70 16.14 -23.97
N HIS A 13 -13.35 15.19 -24.84
CA HIS A 13 -14.28 14.34 -25.58
C HIS A 13 -15.33 15.11 -26.41
N ASN A 14 -16.58 15.14 -25.98
CA ASN A 14 -17.69 15.74 -26.72
C ASN A 14 -18.17 17.07 -26.12
N LEU A 15 -17.44 17.62 -25.15
CA LEU A 15 -17.73 18.93 -24.56
C LEU A 15 -17.53 20.04 -25.61
N GLN A 16 -18.53 20.92 -25.75
CA GLN A 16 -18.57 21.96 -26.77
C GLN A 16 -18.05 23.29 -26.24
N ASN A 17 -16.79 23.34 -25.81
CA ASN A 17 -16.13 24.55 -25.31
C ASN A 17 -16.89 25.25 -24.16
N ILE A 18 -17.28 24.47 -23.15
CA ILE A 18 -18.20 24.93 -22.12
C ILE A 18 -17.52 25.76 -21.02
N ASN A 19 -18.23 26.74 -20.48
CA ASN A 19 -17.80 27.58 -19.36
C ASN A 19 -18.74 27.37 -18.19
N LEU A 20 -18.20 27.09 -17.00
CA LEU A 20 -18.98 26.82 -15.79
C LEU A 20 -18.39 27.53 -14.58
N LYS A 21 -19.27 27.93 -13.67
CA LYS A 21 -18.91 28.44 -12.35
C LYS A 21 -19.67 27.63 -11.30
N LEU A 22 -18.94 26.83 -10.54
CA LEU A 22 -19.51 25.94 -9.53
C LEU A 22 -19.22 26.50 -8.13
N PRO A 23 -20.20 26.53 -7.22
CA PRO A 23 -19.98 27.00 -5.85
C PRO A 23 -19.10 25.99 -5.10
N ARG A 24 -18.03 26.48 -4.48
CA ARG A 24 -17.15 25.62 -3.68
C ARG A 24 -17.82 25.23 -2.35
N ASP A 25 -17.38 24.12 -1.76
CA ASP A 25 -17.88 23.59 -0.49
C ASP A 25 -19.38 23.27 -0.50
N LYS A 26 -19.89 22.87 -1.67
CA LYS A 26 -21.26 22.42 -1.89
C LYS A 26 -21.28 21.01 -2.46
N PHE A 27 -22.36 20.30 -2.18
CA PHE A 27 -22.66 19.02 -2.82
C PHE A 27 -23.24 19.29 -4.22
N ILE A 28 -22.40 19.19 -5.24
CA ILE A 28 -22.77 19.46 -6.63
C ILE A 28 -23.14 18.14 -7.31
N VAL A 29 -24.32 18.10 -7.93
CA VAL A 29 -24.78 16.96 -8.73
C VAL A 29 -24.76 17.34 -10.20
N ILE A 30 -24.04 16.56 -11.01
CA ILE A 30 -24.03 16.69 -12.47
C ILE A 30 -25.01 15.66 -13.04
N THR A 31 -26.04 16.13 -13.74
CA THR A 31 -27.12 15.29 -14.29
C THR A 31 -27.32 15.52 -15.79
N GLY A 32 -28.02 14.62 -16.46
CA GLY A 32 -28.26 14.65 -17.90
C GLY A 32 -28.28 13.25 -18.54
N ILE A 33 -28.75 13.16 -19.79
CA ILE A 33 -28.88 11.91 -20.55
C ILE A 33 -27.56 11.15 -20.71
N SER A 34 -27.59 9.85 -20.98
CA SER A 34 -26.36 9.10 -21.31
C SER A 34 -25.63 9.75 -22.49
N GLY A 35 -24.30 9.81 -22.43
CA GLY A 35 -23.48 10.45 -23.47
C GLY A 35 -23.45 11.99 -23.48
N SER A 36 -24.17 12.68 -22.58
CA SER A 36 -24.16 14.17 -22.53
C SER A 36 -22.85 14.84 -22.10
N GLY A 37 -21.76 14.08 -21.87
CA GLY A 37 -20.47 14.63 -21.44
C GLY A 37 -20.31 14.80 -19.93
N LYS A 38 -21.23 14.27 -19.10
CA LYS A 38 -21.13 14.32 -17.62
C LYS A 38 -19.80 13.77 -17.10
N SER A 39 -19.43 12.57 -17.56
CA SER A 39 -18.19 11.92 -17.15
C SER A 39 -16.97 12.65 -17.68
N SER A 40 -17.05 13.17 -18.91
CA SER A 40 -15.99 13.99 -19.53
C SER A 40 -15.71 15.25 -18.73
N LEU A 41 -16.76 15.91 -18.22
CA LEU A 41 -16.61 17.07 -17.33
C LEU A 41 -16.10 16.66 -15.93
N ALA A 42 -16.74 15.68 -15.28
CA ALA A 42 -16.41 15.32 -13.89
C ALA A 42 -15.04 14.64 -13.76
N PHE A 43 -14.80 13.56 -14.52
CA PHE A 43 -13.65 12.70 -14.39
C PHE A 43 -12.50 13.15 -15.30
N ASP A 44 -12.77 13.30 -16.59
CA ASP A 44 -11.71 13.53 -17.58
C ASP A 44 -11.22 14.98 -17.60
N THR A 45 -12.00 15.93 -17.05
CA THR A 45 -11.63 17.34 -16.94
C THR A 45 -11.33 17.76 -15.49
N ILE A 46 -12.35 17.83 -14.62
CA ILE A 46 -12.22 18.39 -13.27
C ILE A 46 -11.31 17.52 -12.39
N TYR A 47 -11.59 16.22 -12.28
CA TYR A 47 -10.79 15.31 -11.47
C TYR A 47 -9.36 15.17 -12.01
N ALA A 48 -9.21 14.95 -13.33
CA ALA A 48 -7.91 14.81 -13.97
C ALA A 48 -7.01 16.04 -13.72
N GLU A 49 -7.54 17.26 -13.86
CA GLU A 49 -6.79 18.48 -13.60
C GLU A 49 -6.48 18.67 -12.11
N GLY A 50 -7.42 18.32 -11.22
CA GLY A 50 -7.24 18.41 -9.77
C GLY A 50 -6.17 17.45 -9.25
N GLN A 51 -6.16 16.23 -9.76
CA GLN A 51 -5.12 15.25 -9.48
C GLN A 51 -3.78 15.70 -10.06
N ARG A 52 -3.73 16.13 -11.33
CA ARG A 52 -2.49 16.58 -11.97
C ARG A 52 -1.80 17.69 -11.16
N ARG A 53 -2.53 18.75 -10.82
CA ARG A 53 -1.99 19.88 -10.04
C ARG A 53 -1.46 19.46 -8.68
N TYR A 54 -2.13 18.52 -8.02
CA TYR A 54 -1.68 18.00 -6.73
C TYR A 54 -0.38 17.21 -6.88
N VAL A 55 -0.30 16.27 -7.82
CA VAL A 55 0.92 15.45 -7.99
C VAL A 55 2.10 16.31 -8.48
N GLU A 56 1.86 17.36 -9.28
CA GLU A 56 2.90 18.32 -9.70
C GLU A 56 3.56 19.05 -8.52
N SER A 57 2.86 19.16 -7.40
CA SER A 57 3.37 19.79 -6.17
C SER A 57 4.22 18.86 -5.28
N LEU A 58 4.19 17.53 -5.50
CA LEU A 58 4.82 16.56 -4.58
C LEU A 58 6.35 16.50 -4.71
N SER A 59 6.89 16.39 -5.94
CA SER A 59 8.35 16.40 -6.14
C SER A 59 8.73 16.84 -7.56
N ALA A 60 9.95 17.37 -7.71
CA ALA A 60 10.50 17.72 -9.01
C ALA A 60 10.66 16.48 -9.93
N TYR A 61 10.93 15.32 -9.34
CA TYR A 61 10.98 14.04 -10.05
C TYR A 61 9.59 13.61 -10.54
N ALA A 62 8.55 13.70 -9.70
CA ALA A 62 7.18 13.37 -10.08
C ALA A 62 6.69 14.22 -11.26
N ARG A 63 7.09 15.50 -11.33
CA ARG A 63 6.79 16.37 -12.48
C ARG A 63 7.30 15.83 -13.81
N GLN A 64 8.45 15.14 -13.84
CA GLN A 64 8.98 14.54 -15.08
C GLN A 64 8.06 13.42 -15.60
N PHE A 65 7.45 12.63 -14.71
CA PHE A 65 6.51 11.57 -15.09
C PHE A 65 5.13 12.12 -15.47
N LEU A 66 4.68 13.19 -14.82
CA LEU A 66 3.40 13.83 -15.13
C LEU A 66 3.38 14.55 -16.47
N GLY A 67 4.53 15.04 -16.95
CA GLY A 67 4.63 15.64 -18.29
C GLY A 67 4.23 14.68 -19.41
N GLN A 68 4.24 13.36 -19.16
CA GLN A 68 3.78 12.34 -20.11
C GLN A 68 2.26 12.08 -20.02
N MET A 69 1.59 12.53 -18.97
CA MET A 69 0.14 12.38 -18.84
C MET A 69 -0.57 13.38 -19.75
N LYS A 70 -1.57 12.91 -20.49
CA LYS A 70 -2.41 13.76 -21.35
C LYS A 70 -3.08 14.82 -20.47
N LYS A 71 -2.79 16.10 -20.74
CA LYS A 71 -3.51 17.22 -20.11
C LYS A 71 -4.93 17.25 -20.65
N PRO A 72 -5.95 17.48 -19.79
CA PRO A 72 -7.31 17.70 -20.27
C PRO A 72 -7.37 18.91 -21.20
N ASP A 73 -8.20 18.84 -22.24
CA ASP A 73 -8.44 19.96 -23.16
C ASP A 73 -9.38 20.97 -22.49
N VAL A 74 -8.79 21.94 -21.80
CA VAL A 74 -9.46 23.04 -21.12
C VAL A 74 -8.58 24.28 -21.14
N ASP A 75 -9.17 25.46 -21.38
CA ASP A 75 -8.39 26.71 -21.43
C ASP A 75 -7.89 27.09 -20.03
N TYR A 76 -8.79 27.01 -19.05
CA TYR A 76 -8.49 27.47 -17.70
C TYR A 76 -9.41 26.85 -16.65
N ILE A 77 -8.82 26.43 -15.53
CA ILE A 77 -9.57 26.06 -14.33
C ILE A 77 -8.97 26.79 -13.12
N GLU A 78 -9.81 27.43 -12.31
CA GLU A 78 -9.44 28.13 -11.07
C GLU A 78 -10.20 27.57 -9.87
N GLY A 79 -9.62 27.73 -8.68
CA GLY A 79 -10.30 27.39 -7.44
C GLY A 79 -10.49 25.89 -7.25
N LEU A 80 -9.68 25.06 -7.92
CA LEU A 80 -9.74 23.61 -7.85
C LEU A 80 -8.91 23.07 -6.67
N SER A 81 -9.49 22.17 -5.88
CA SER A 81 -8.78 21.42 -4.84
C SER A 81 -8.04 20.20 -5.41
N PRO A 82 -7.11 19.61 -4.66
CA PRO A 82 -6.75 18.20 -4.88
C PRO A 82 -8.03 17.36 -4.98
N ALA A 83 -8.14 16.58 -6.05
CA ALA A 83 -9.35 15.82 -6.36
C ALA A 83 -9.12 14.32 -6.15
N ILE A 84 -10.16 13.64 -5.66
CA ILE A 84 -10.20 12.18 -5.48
C ILE A 84 -11.39 11.67 -6.29
N SER A 85 -11.17 10.64 -7.11
CA SER A 85 -12.23 9.95 -7.82
C SER A 85 -12.67 8.74 -7.00
N ILE A 86 -13.98 8.60 -6.83
CA ILE A 86 -14.61 7.41 -6.30
C ILE A 86 -15.54 6.90 -7.39
N ASP A 87 -15.08 5.89 -8.14
CA ASP A 87 -15.83 5.26 -9.22
C ASP A 87 -16.06 3.76 -8.94
N GLN A 88 -16.87 3.12 -9.77
CA GLN A 88 -17.14 1.68 -9.68
C GLN A 88 -16.17 0.83 -10.51
N LYS A 89 -15.01 1.37 -10.95
CA LYS A 89 -14.07 0.54 -11.73
C LYS A 89 -13.56 -0.57 -10.83
N ALA A 90 -13.81 -1.81 -11.26
CA ALA A 90 -13.38 -2.99 -10.52
C ALA A 90 -11.87 -2.93 -10.30
N THR A 91 -11.46 -2.79 -9.03
CA THR A 91 -10.06 -2.97 -8.65
C THR A 91 -9.68 -4.40 -9.01
N LYS A 92 -8.53 -4.62 -9.67
CA LYS A 92 -8.07 -5.96 -10.03
C LYS A 92 -8.13 -6.86 -8.79
N MET A 93 -8.93 -7.91 -8.87
CA MET A 93 -9.12 -8.86 -7.77
C MET A 93 -7.83 -9.63 -7.54
N ASN A 94 -7.12 -9.29 -6.48
CA ASN A 94 -6.04 -10.13 -5.96
C ASN A 94 -6.66 -11.17 -5.02
N PRO A 95 -6.46 -12.48 -5.23
CA PRO A 95 -7.02 -13.53 -4.36
C PRO A 95 -6.63 -13.40 -2.88
N ARG A 96 -5.56 -12.68 -2.56
CA ARG A 96 -5.12 -12.42 -1.18
C ARG A 96 -5.75 -11.17 -0.56
N SER A 97 -6.48 -10.37 -1.34
CA SER A 97 -7.16 -9.16 -0.85
C SER A 97 -8.55 -9.51 -0.33
N THR A 98 -8.85 -9.03 0.88
CA THR A 98 -10.15 -9.11 1.52
C THR A 98 -10.65 -7.71 1.90
N VAL A 99 -11.90 -7.59 2.33
CA VAL A 99 -12.45 -6.33 2.87
C VAL A 99 -11.56 -5.80 4.01
N GLY A 100 -11.07 -6.69 4.88
CA GLY A 100 -10.21 -6.30 5.99
C GLY A 100 -8.86 -5.74 5.55
N THR A 101 -8.28 -6.22 4.45
CA THR A 101 -7.02 -5.66 3.91
C THR A 101 -7.25 -4.36 3.14
N ILE A 102 -8.39 -4.20 2.46
CA ILE A 102 -8.71 -2.98 1.70
C ILE A 102 -9.01 -1.80 2.64
N THR A 103 -9.66 -2.09 3.76
CA THR A 103 -10.01 -1.10 4.80
C THR A 103 -8.91 -0.90 5.84
N GLU A 104 -7.78 -1.60 5.72
CA GLU A 104 -6.68 -1.67 6.69
C GLU A 104 -7.07 -2.18 8.10
N ILE A 105 -8.34 -2.52 8.35
CA ILE A 105 -8.83 -3.08 9.62
C ILE A 105 -8.04 -4.33 10.00
N TYR A 106 -7.68 -5.17 9.03
CA TYR A 106 -6.89 -6.37 9.29
C TYR A 106 -5.50 -6.04 9.85
N ASP A 107 -4.88 -4.94 9.44
CA ASP A 107 -3.57 -4.53 9.96
C ASP A 107 -3.68 -4.04 11.41
N TYR A 108 -4.76 -3.33 11.75
CA TYR A 108 -5.07 -3.00 13.15
C TYR A 108 -5.32 -4.24 13.99
N LEU A 109 -6.06 -5.23 13.47
CA LEU A 109 -6.28 -6.51 14.16
C LEU A 109 -4.96 -7.25 14.39
N ARG A 110 -4.05 -7.29 13.41
CA ARG A 110 -2.72 -7.89 13.58
C ARG A 110 -1.94 -7.22 14.70
N LEU A 111 -1.95 -5.89 14.76
CA LEU A 111 -1.30 -5.15 15.84
C LEU A 111 -1.94 -5.44 17.20
N LEU A 112 -3.28 -5.48 17.26
CA LEU A 112 -4.02 -5.80 18.49
C LEU A 112 -3.63 -7.18 19.02
N PHE A 113 -3.73 -8.22 18.19
CA PHE A 113 -3.41 -9.60 18.60
C PHE A 113 -1.91 -9.78 18.88
N ALA A 114 -1.02 -9.08 18.18
CA ALA A 114 0.42 -9.12 18.50
C ALA A 114 0.76 -8.47 19.84
N ARG A 115 -0.02 -7.48 20.29
CA ARG A 115 0.24 -6.74 21.54
C ARG A 115 -0.39 -7.37 22.77
N ILE A 116 -1.63 -7.86 22.65
CA ILE A 116 -2.42 -8.33 23.80
C ILE A 116 -2.98 -9.75 23.61
N GLY A 117 -2.73 -10.38 22.46
CA GLY A 117 -3.16 -11.75 22.23
C GLY A 117 -2.41 -12.73 23.12
N LYS A 118 -3.14 -13.62 23.78
CA LYS A 118 -2.58 -14.71 24.57
C LYS A 118 -2.43 -15.95 23.69
N PRO A 119 -1.20 -16.35 23.32
CA PRO A 119 -0.99 -17.49 22.44
C PRO A 119 -1.28 -18.81 23.17
N HIS A 120 -1.93 -19.75 22.48
CA HIS A 120 -2.23 -21.08 23.00
C HIS A 120 -1.76 -22.16 22.03
N CYS A 121 -1.35 -23.31 22.55
CA CYS A 121 -0.98 -24.48 21.73
C CYS A 121 -2.22 -25.08 21.06
N TYR A 122 -2.18 -25.29 19.75
CA TYR A 122 -3.31 -25.82 18.99
C TYR A 122 -3.64 -27.29 19.26
N ILE A 123 -2.71 -28.06 19.86
CA ILE A 123 -2.91 -29.48 20.20
C ILE A 123 -3.47 -29.62 21.62
N CYS A 124 -2.84 -29.00 22.60
CA CYS A 124 -3.16 -29.22 24.02
C CYS A 124 -3.91 -28.06 24.70
N GLY A 125 -4.10 -26.93 24.01
CA GLY A 125 -4.84 -25.77 24.51
C GLY A 125 -4.13 -24.96 25.61
N LYS A 126 -2.94 -25.36 26.06
CA LYS A 126 -2.18 -24.63 27.09
C LYS A 126 -1.64 -23.31 26.57
N GLU A 127 -1.60 -22.29 27.43
CA GLU A 127 -0.99 -20.99 27.13
C GLU A 127 0.52 -21.17 26.85
N ILE A 128 1.00 -20.57 25.75
CA ILE A 128 2.40 -20.61 25.36
C ILE A 128 3.16 -19.58 26.20
N SER A 129 4.18 -20.05 26.90
CA SER A 129 5.08 -19.23 27.71
C SER A 129 6.52 -19.35 27.23
N GLN A 130 7.37 -18.45 27.71
CA GLN A 130 8.79 -18.46 27.39
C GLN A 130 9.46 -19.73 27.94
N GLN A 131 10.24 -20.41 27.10
CA GLN A 131 11.04 -21.56 27.49
C GLN A 131 12.46 -21.14 27.86
N THR A 132 13.04 -21.82 28.85
CA THR A 132 14.46 -21.66 29.20
C THR A 132 15.35 -22.47 28.26
N SER A 133 16.63 -22.09 28.15
CA SER A 133 17.61 -22.85 27.36
C SER A 133 17.72 -24.29 27.83
N THR A 134 17.66 -24.54 29.14
CA THR A 134 17.71 -25.89 29.73
C THR A 134 16.51 -26.73 29.27
N GLN A 135 15.29 -26.19 29.34
CA GLN A 135 14.09 -26.88 28.85
C GLN A 135 14.17 -27.21 27.35
N ILE A 136 14.79 -26.34 26.55
CA ILE A 136 15.00 -26.60 25.12
C ILE A 136 16.00 -27.76 24.93
N VAL A 137 17.12 -27.77 25.66
CA VAL A 137 18.13 -28.83 25.59
C VAL A 137 17.57 -30.17 26.06
N GLU A 138 16.87 -30.20 27.20
CA GLU A 138 16.21 -31.40 27.72
C GLU A 138 15.25 -32.00 26.70
N ARG A 139 14.48 -31.16 26.00
CA ARG A 139 13.58 -31.62 24.96
C ARG A 139 14.32 -32.22 23.76
N ILE A 140 15.44 -31.64 23.35
CA ILE A 140 16.26 -32.20 22.25
C ILE A 140 16.87 -33.55 22.66
N LEU A 141 17.27 -33.71 23.92
CA LEU A 141 17.81 -34.97 24.44
C LEU A 141 16.76 -36.08 24.61
N GLN A 142 15.46 -35.75 24.51
CA GLN A 142 14.36 -36.73 24.54
C GLN A 142 14.03 -37.32 23.15
N GLU A 143 14.70 -36.87 22.09
CA GLU A 143 14.58 -37.46 20.75
C GLU A 143 15.21 -38.86 20.70
N GLU A 144 14.85 -39.65 19.67
CA GLU A 144 15.32 -41.03 19.53
C GLU A 144 16.85 -41.12 19.38
N ASP A 145 17.45 -42.13 20.05
CA ASP A 145 18.87 -42.42 19.92
C ASP A 145 19.26 -42.67 18.46
N GLY A 146 20.25 -41.93 17.98
CA GLY A 146 20.73 -42.00 16.60
C GLY A 146 20.06 -41.02 15.62
N ALA A 147 19.08 -40.21 16.08
CA ALA A 147 18.50 -39.15 15.27
C ALA A 147 19.56 -38.13 14.81
N ARG A 148 19.61 -37.86 13.50
CA ARG A 148 20.51 -36.86 12.91
C ARG A 148 19.78 -35.54 12.73
N ILE A 149 20.21 -34.51 13.45
CA ILE A 149 19.63 -33.17 13.39
C ILE A 149 20.64 -32.14 12.85
N TYR A 150 20.12 -31.08 12.22
CA TYR A 150 20.89 -29.87 11.90
C TYR A 150 20.57 -28.79 12.92
N ILE A 151 21.58 -28.31 13.65
CA ILE A 151 21.43 -27.15 14.53
C ILE A 151 21.63 -25.89 13.69
N LEU A 152 20.57 -25.10 13.56
CA LEU A 152 20.58 -23.87 12.78
C LEU A 152 20.27 -22.68 13.69
N ALA A 153 21.07 -21.62 13.57
CA ALA A 153 20.82 -20.35 14.23
C ALA A 153 20.27 -19.34 13.20
N PRO A 154 18.98 -19.00 13.22
CA PRO A 154 18.40 -18.01 12.31
C PRO A 154 18.76 -16.59 12.77
N ILE A 155 19.99 -16.17 12.46
CA ILE A 155 20.58 -14.89 12.91
C ILE A 155 19.84 -13.68 12.32
N ILE A 156 19.39 -13.79 11.06
CA ILE A 156 18.62 -12.76 10.36
C ILE A 156 17.26 -13.35 10.01
N LYS A 157 16.18 -12.68 10.41
CA LYS A 157 14.79 -13.03 10.06
C LYS A 157 14.09 -11.80 9.49
N ASP A 158 13.57 -11.91 8.28
CA ASP A 158 12.72 -10.90 7.62
C ASP A 158 13.28 -9.46 7.62
N ARG A 159 14.61 -9.32 7.61
CA ARG A 159 15.29 -8.01 7.59
C ARG A 159 16.08 -7.83 6.31
N LYS A 160 15.65 -6.87 5.49
CA LYS A 160 16.37 -6.46 4.27
C LYS A 160 17.73 -5.83 4.64
N GLY A 161 18.75 -6.12 3.85
CA GLY A 161 20.10 -5.54 3.99
C GLY A 161 21.18 -6.45 3.42
N GLU A 162 22.38 -5.90 3.22
CA GLU A 162 23.53 -6.67 2.70
C GLU A 162 24.21 -7.54 3.77
N HIS A 163 24.04 -7.20 5.06
CA HIS A 163 24.54 -7.98 6.21
C HIS A 163 26.03 -8.38 6.19
N LYS A 164 26.87 -7.70 5.39
CA LYS A 164 28.32 -8.00 5.22
C LYS A 164 29.06 -8.20 6.54
N LYS A 165 28.85 -7.29 7.51
CA LYS A 165 29.49 -7.36 8.84
C LYS A 165 29.13 -8.63 9.62
N VAL A 166 27.90 -9.15 9.47
CA VAL A 166 27.46 -10.37 10.13
C VAL A 166 28.17 -11.58 9.53
N LEU A 167 28.24 -11.66 8.20
CA LEU A 167 28.92 -12.74 7.49
C LEU A 167 30.43 -12.75 7.78
N GLU A 168 31.08 -11.58 7.78
CA GLU A 168 32.50 -11.47 8.15
C GLU A 168 32.76 -11.94 9.58
N LYS A 169 31.87 -11.59 10.51
CA LYS A 169 31.97 -12.07 11.90
C LYS A 169 31.84 -13.59 11.97
N LEU A 170 30.82 -14.17 11.34
CA LEU A 170 30.61 -15.63 11.34
C LEU A 170 31.80 -16.39 10.74
N LYS A 171 32.42 -15.83 9.69
CA LYS A 171 33.64 -16.37 9.11
C LYS A 171 34.80 -16.32 10.11
N ARG A 172 34.96 -15.23 10.85
CA ARG A 172 35.99 -15.11 11.92
C ARG A 172 35.73 -16.07 13.08
N ASP A 173 34.46 -16.30 13.42
CA ASP A 173 34.03 -17.23 14.47
C ASP A 173 34.17 -18.71 14.03
N GLY A 174 34.57 -18.98 12.79
CA GLY A 174 34.90 -20.32 12.29
C GLY A 174 33.75 -21.11 11.67
N TYR A 175 32.59 -20.48 11.42
CA TYR A 175 31.48 -21.14 10.76
C TYR A 175 31.79 -21.37 9.26
N ALA A 176 31.73 -22.64 8.83
CA ALA A 176 32.04 -23.03 7.45
C ALA A 176 30.83 -23.03 6.51
N ARG A 177 29.60 -23.02 7.05
CA ARG A 177 28.35 -23.06 6.28
C ARG A 177 27.39 -22.00 6.82
N VAL A 178 26.72 -21.31 5.92
CA VAL A 178 25.63 -20.37 6.23
C VAL A 178 24.45 -20.71 5.32
N ARG A 179 23.21 -20.43 5.74
CA ARG A 179 22.06 -20.56 4.85
C ARG A 179 21.49 -19.17 4.54
N VAL A 180 21.49 -18.76 3.29
CA VAL A 180 21.00 -17.45 2.82
C VAL A 180 19.91 -17.71 1.79
N ASP A 181 18.72 -17.13 2.02
CA ASP A 181 17.56 -17.26 1.12
C ASP A 181 17.18 -18.70 0.74
N GLY A 182 17.50 -19.65 1.62
CA GLY A 182 17.21 -21.09 1.45
C GLY A 182 18.39 -21.91 0.92
N GLU A 183 19.45 -21.27 0.43
CA GLU A 183 20.64 -21.91 -0.13
C GLU A 183 21.78 -21.96 0.89
N ILE A 184 22.58 -23.04 0.89
CA ILE A 184 23.70 -23.29 1.82
C ILE A 184 25.04 -23.00 1.15
#